data_AF-A0A2D6A489-F1
#
_entry.id   AF-A0A2D6A489-F1
#
_cell.length_a   1.000
_cell.length_b   1.000
_cell.length_c   1.000
_cell.angle_alpha   90.00
_cell.angle_beta   90.00
_cell.angle_gamma   90.00
#
_symmetry.space_group_name_H-M   'P 1'
#
loop_
_entity.id
_entity.type
_entity.pdbx_description
1 polymer ?
#
loop_
_entity_poly.entity_id
_entity_poly.type
_entity_poly.pdbx_seq_one_letter_code
_entity_poly.pdbx_strand_id
1 'polypeptide(L)'
;GSIIGLVKADLHGDDDDDLVALSAEREIIVCTNRGRVGFRVDRFHLSTPTKPRHIGLGDYDGDGRIDFLVSGGEAKPELSIYLADVSGMPNERITFDLSAMPTNTVVEGLVCTDCDDDGRADLALLLVPPTGEAWIDFYKQGKGKPARIHLPVSLQCSAVPTLPIHLTATDFDGDQNPELIVHTSRDWRKSTMVNLVLKNRTARRVGTQQLLTGTPGTQGIVPKISCVGGRPAVGNPNFTLVVADTPARAQTALVMSTRLEHRRFCGVEIYVFPFYSFGMTTIGTGMRGGSALANLAIPPYRELADYRFYFQWLVVDPGAQNPLGLSSTKALEVRLMSK
;
A
#
# COMPACT_ATOMS: atom_id res chain seq x y z
N GLY A 1 8.18 18.82 -15.01
CA GLY A 1 8.17 17.41 -15.42
C GLY A 1 6.91 16.73 -14.94
N SER A 2 6.62 15.53 -15.45
CA SER A 2 5.49 14.73 -14.96
C SER A 2 5.84 14.07 -13.63
N ILE A 3 5.00 14.25 -12.60
CA ILE A 3 5.14 13.53 -11.33
C ILE A 3 4.50 12.15 -11.48
N ILE A 4 5.28 11.11 -11.19
CA ILE A 4 4.88 9.70 -11.38
C ILE A 4 4.83 8.90 -10.07
N GLY A 5 5.35 9.45 -8.99
CA GLY A 5 5.24 8.90 -7.65
C GLY A 5 5.13 10.02 -6.62
N LEU A 6 4.36 9.80 -5.57
CA LEU A 6 4.21 10.72 -4.45
C LEU A 6 4.04 9.92 -3.17
N VAL A 7 4.91 10.17 -2.20
CA VAL A 7 4.93 9.53 -0.89
C VAL A 7 5.14 10.60 0.18
N LYS A 8 4.85 10.27 1.44
CA LYS A 8 5.09 11.15 2.58
C LYS A 8 5.81 10.40 3.68
N ALA A 9 6.66 11.10 4.42
CA ALA A 9 7.24 10.65 5.68
C ALA A 9 7.90 11.84 6.37
N ASP A 10 8.07 11.76 7.68
CA ASP A 10 8.92 12.69 8.45
C ASP A 10 10.40 12.36 8.21
N LEU A 11 11.05 13.06 7.27
CA LEU A 11 12.43 12.73 6.86
C LEU A 11 13.49 13.20 7.87
N HIS A 12 13.14 14.11 8.77
CA HIS A 12 14.07 14.74 9.73
C HIS A 12 13.68 14.55 11.20
N GLY A 13 12.61 13.81 11.49
CA GLY A 13 12.22 13.39 12.84
C GLY A 13 11.62 14.51 13.69
N ASP A 14 10.92 15.49 13.10
CA ASP A 14 10.27 16.59 13.83
C ASP A 14 8.74 16.47 13.95
N ASP A 15 8.18 15.29 13.62
CA ASP A 15 6.75 14.97 13.58
C ASP A 15 5.94 15.75 12.52
N ASP A 16 6.59 16.51 11.61
CA ASP A 16 5.94 17.12 10.45
C ASP A 16 6.26 16.33 9.17
N ASP A 17 5.30 15.51 8.71
CA ASP A 17 5.43 14.75 7.46
C ASP A 17 5.82 15.67 6.28
N ASP A 18 6.88 15.27 5.57
CA ASP A 18 7.31 15.84 4.30
C ASP A 18 6.62 15.17 3.12
N LEU A 19 6.65 15.83 1.95
CA LEU A 19 6.22 15.22 0.70
C LEU A 19 7.44 14.91 -0.17
N VAL A 20 7.50 13.70 -0.72
CA VAL A 20 8.53 13.29 -1.68
C VAL A 20 7.87 12.89 -2.98
N ALA A 21 8.24 13.57 -4.06
CA ALA A 21 7.73 13.30 -5.39
C ALA A 21 8.82 12.71 -6.30
N LEU A 22 8.46 11.74 -7.12
CA LEU A 22 9.30 11.17 -8.15
C LEU A 22 8.88 11.73 -9.51
N SER A 23 9.82 12.33 -10.24
CA SER A 23 9.60 12.89 -11.57
C SER A 23 10.02 11.91 -12.68
N ALA A 24 9.28 11.88 -13.78
CA ALA A 24 9.64 11.14 -14.99
C ALA A 24 11.00 11.58 -15.59
N GLU A 25 11.43 12.78 -15.23
CA GLU A 25 12.69 13.44 -15.58
C GLU A 25 13.85 13.03 -14.67
N ARG A 26 13.71 11.90 -13.95
CA ARG A 26 14.74 11.33 -13.08
C ARG A 26 15.10 12.28 -11.93
N GLU A 27 14.09 12.79 -11.24
CA GLU A 27 14.29 13.62 -10.05
C GLU A 27 13.52 13.05 -8.87
N ILE A 28 14.17 12.97 -7.71
CA ILE A 28 13.47 13.00 -6.42
C ILE A 28 13.32 14.47 -6.04
N ILE A 29 12.09 14.89 -5.76
CA ILE A 29 11.75 16.24 -5.34
C ILE A 29 11.28 16.12 -3.89
N VAL A 30 12.08 16.65 -2.96
CA VAL A 30 11.73 16.69 -1.55
C VAL A 30 11.10 18.04 -1.25
N CYS A 31 9.87 17.99 -0.77
CA CYS A 31 9.07 19.13 -0.34
C CYS A 31 9.01 19.08 1.19
N THR A 32 9.97 19.71 1.85
CA THR A 32 10.12 19.71 3.30
C THR A 32 9.05 20.58 3.96
N ASN A 33 8.30 20.00 4.88
CA ASN A 33 7.40 20.67 5.81
C ASN A 33 8.19 21.16 7.02
N ARG A 34 7.87 22.34 7.53
CA ARG A 34 8.54 22.94 8.70
C ARG A 34 7.53 23.58 9.66
N GLY A 35 6.33 23.01 9.72
CA GLY A 35 5.20 23.54 10.49
C GLY A 35 4.76 24.95 10.07
N ARG A 36 5.07 25.38 8.85
CA ARG A 36 4.78 26.73 8.32
C ARG A 36 4.05 26.64 6.99
N VAL A 37 3.46 27.76 6.56
CA VAL A 37 2.79 27.82 5.25
C VAL A 37 3.82 27.64 4.14
N GLY A 38 3.69 26.54 3.39
CA GLY A 38 4.49 26.22 2.22
C GLY A 38 5.61 25.21 2.48
N PHE A 39 6.09 24.58 1.40
CA PHE A 39 7.19 23.63 1.44
C PHE A 39 8.51 24.28 1.01
N ARG A 40 9.63 23.91 1.65
CA ARG A 40 10.95 24.09 1.03
C ARG A 40 11.13 22.98 0.00
N VAL A 41 11.52 23.33 -1.22
CA VAL A 41 11.64 22.36 -2.31
C VAL A 41 13.10 22.17 -2.69
N ASP A 42 13.61 20.96 -2.54
CA ASP A 42 14.92 20.52 -3.00
C ASP A 42 14.76 19.44 -4.09
N ARG A 43 15.68 19.42 -5.06
CA ARG A 43 15.63 18.50 -6.22
C ARG A 43 16.93 17.73 -6.32
N PHE A 44 16.82 16.40 -6.41
CA PHE A 44 17.93 15.47 -6.49
C PHE A 44 17.83 14.69 -7.79
N HIS A 45 18.83 14.84 -8.66
CA HIS A 45 18.85 14.14 -9.93
C HIS A 45 19.30 12.69 -9.73
N LEU A 46 18.51 11.75 -10.26
CA LEU A 46 18.77 10.34 -10.15
C LEU A 46 19.82 9.93 -11.17
N SER A 47 20.82 9.22 -10.69
CA SER A 47 21.87 8.65 -11.56
C SER A 47 21.40 7.36 -12.25
N THR A 48 20.12 7.00 -12.18
CA THR A 48 19.59 5.76 -12.78
C THR A 48 19.66 5.82 -14.31
N PRO A 49 20.09 4.74 -14.98
CA PRO A 49 20.20 4.74 -16.44
C PRO A 49 18.82 4.67 -17.12
N THR A 50 17.79 4.17 -16.44
CA THR A 50 16.42 4.01 -16.97
C THR A 50 15.43 5.03 -16.40
N LYS A 51 14.21 5.05 -16.97
CA LYS A 51 13.11 5.86 -16.45
C LYS A 51 12.60 5.28 -15.13
N PRO A 52 12.47 6.10 -14.07
CA PRO A 52 11.89 5.64 -12.82
C PRO A 52 10.41 5.32 -13.00
N ARG A 53 9.87 4.48 -12.13
CA ARG A 53 8.47 4.04 -12.11
C ARG A 53 7.84 4.18 -10.74
N HIS A 54 8.52 3.76 -9.69
CA HIS A 54 8.01 3.83 -8.32
C HIS A 54 9.05 4.42 -7.37
N ILE A 55 8.55 5.02 -6.29
CA ILE A 55 9.34 5.50 -5.16
C ILE A 55 8.76 4.93 -3.87
N GLY A 56 9.64 4.53 -2.95
CA GLY A 56 9.30 4.18 -1.58
C GLY A 56 10.24 4.83 -0.58
N LEU A 57 9.78 4.90 0.65
CA LEU A 57 10.54 5.43 1.78
C LEU A 57 10.63 4.36 2.87
N GLY A 58 11.76 4.30 3.57
CA GLY A 58 11.98 3.40 4.69
C GLY A 58 13.45 3.40 5.12
N ASP A 59 13.74 2.90 6.31
CA ASP A 59 15.12 2.72 6.79
C ASP A 59 15.70 1.42 6.22
N TYR A 60 16.35 1.53 5.05
CA TYR A 60 16.80 0.35 4.30
C TYR A 60 18.21 -0.12 4.68
N ASP A 61 18.99 0.70 5.40
CA ASP A 61 20.31 0.33 5.90
C ASP A 61 20.39 0.13 7.42
N GLY A 62 19.31 0.45 8.15
CA GLY A 62 19.14 0.20 9.57
C GLY A 62 19.78 1.28 10.46
N ASP A 63 20.00 2.48 9.93
CA ASP A 63 20.66 3.56 10.64
C ASP A 63 19.71 4.57 11.30
N GLY A 64 18.40 4.31 11.20
CA GLY A 64 17.34 5.12 11.78
C GLY A 64 16.93 6.32 10.94
N ARG A 65 17.48 6.52 9.74
CA ARG A 65 17.04 7.56 8.79
C ARG A 65 16.17 6.98 7.69
N ILE A 66 15.31 7.82 7.13
CA ILE A 66 14.42 7.43 6.04
C ILE A 66 15.16 7.55 4.71
N ASP A 67 15.47 6.41 4.12
CA ASP A 67 16.09 6.29 2.80
C ASP A 67 15.05 6.28 1.68
N PHE A 68 15.53 6.39 0.43
CA PHE A 68 14.70 6.52 -0.76
C PHE A 68 14.93 5.36 -1.73
N LEU A 69 13.93 4.49 -1.88
CA LEU A 69 13.95 3.42 -2.87
C LEU A 69 13.34 3.93 -4.18
N VAL A 70 14.06 3.76 -5.29
CA VAL A 70 13.55 4.02 -6.64
C VAL A 70 13.63 2.75 -7.46
N SER A 71 12.49 2.34 -8.01
CA SER A 71 12.44 1.28 -9.03
C SER A 71 12.20 1.88 -10.41
N GLY A 72 12.69 1.17 -11.43
CA GLY A 72 12.56 1.55 -12.82
C GLY A 72 12.84 0.37 -13.73
N GLY A 73 13.27 0.67 -14.94
CA GLY A 73 13.60 -0.32 -15.94
C GLY A 73 12.59 -0.39 -17.08
N GLU A 74 13.10 -0.66 -18.27
CA GLU A 74 12.29 -0.92 -19.47
C GLU A 74 12.26 -2.42 -19.77
N ALA A 75 13.40 -2.99 -20.17
CA ALA A 75 13.52 -4.40 -20.51
C ALA A 75 13.93 -5.30 -19.32
N LYS A 76 14.52 -4.72 -18.28
CA LYS A 76 14.89 -5.41 -17.04
C LYS A 76 14.56 -4.50 -15.86
N PRO A 77 14.08 -5.04 -14.73
CA PRO A 77 13.83 -4.24 -13.55
C PRO A 77 15.14 -3.68 -13.02
N GLU A 78 15.12 -2.40 -12.67
CA GLU A 78 16.21 -1.73 -11.98
C GLU A 78 15.70 -1.23 -10.64
N LEU A 79 16.54 -1.35 -9.62
CA LEU A 79 16.22 -0.93 -8.27
C LEU A 79 17.43 -0.28 -7.65
N SER A 80 17.22 0.90 -7.05
CA SER A 80 18.27 1.65 -6.37
C SER A 80 17.74 2.23 -5.08
N ILE A 81 18.52 2.12 -4.01
CA ILE A 81 18.31 2.89 -2.78
C ILE A 81 19.23 4.10 -2.84
N TYR A 82 18.71 5.26 -2.49
CA TYR A 82 19.49 6.44 -2.14
C TYR A 82 19.45 6.58 -0.63
N LEU A 83 20.59 6.33 0.02
CA LEU A 83 20.73 6.45 1.46
C LEU A 83 20.65 7.92 1.87
N ALA A 84 19.97 8.17 2.97
CA ALA A 84 19.83 9.50 3.53
C ALA A 84 21.12 9.94 4.25
N ASP A 85 21.56 11.16 3.96
CA ASP A 85 22.57 11.82 4.77
C ASP A 85 22.02 12.28 6.14
N VAL A 86 22.86 12.91 6.94
CA VAL A 86 22.50 13.43 8.27
C VAL A 86 21.42 14.53 8.23
N SER A 87 21.09 15.05 7.06
CA SER A 87 20.02 16.04 6.84
C SER A 87 18.72 15.43 6.30
N GLY A 88 18.64 14.10 6.18
CA GLY A 88 17.47 13.40 5.64
C GLY A 88 17.37 13.46 4.11
N MET A 89 18.45 13.80 3.41
CA MET A 89 18.44 14.02 1.96
C MET A 89 19.10 12.86 1.20
N PRO A 90 18.63 12.54 -0.04
CA PRO A 90 19.25 11.51 -0.86
C PRO A 90 20.74 11.77 -1.12
N ASN A 91 21.61 10.81 -0.82
CA ASN A 91 23.07 10.96 -0.96
C ASN A 91 23.73 9.76 -1.67
N GLU A 92 24.08 8.69 -0.94
CA GLU A 92 24.77 7.53 -1.51
C GLU A 92 23.79 6.61 -2.24
N ARG A 93 24.12 6.19 -3.46
CA ARG A 93 23.29 5.25 -4.22
C ARG A 93 23.79 3.81 -4.11
N ILE A 94 22.94 2.92 -3.64
CA ILE A 94 23.09 1.46 -3.72
C ILE A 94 22.22 0.93 -4.86
N THR A 95 22.76 0.05 -5.70
CA THR A 95 22.00 -0.60 -6.80
C THR A 95 21.86 -2.10 -6.51
N PHE A 96 20.66 -2.64 -6.72
CA PHE A 96 20.42 -4.07 -6.60
C PHE A 96 20.70 -4.80 -7.92
N ASP A 97 21.38 -5.94 -7.81
CA ASP A 97 21.58 -6.85 -8.93
C ASP A 97 20.31 -7.70 -9.15
N LEU A 98 19.44 -7.23 -10.03
CA LEU A 98 18.25 -7.96 -10.49
C LEU A 98 18.49 -8.68 -11.84
N SER A 99 19.75 -8.90 -12.23
CA SER A 99 20.09 -9.44 -13.55
C SER A 99 19.56 -10.85 -13.83
N ALA A 100 19.29 -11.63 -12.77
CA ALA A 100 18.71 -12.96 -12.81
C ALA A 100 17.18 -12.99 -13.01
N MET A 101 16.52 -11.82 -12.99
CA MET A 101 15.07 -11.75 -13.21
C MET A 101 14.71 -12.01 -14.68
N PRO A 102 13.52 -12.60 -14.96
CA PRO A 102 13.01 -12.71 -16.32
C PRO A 102 12.96 -11.35 -17.01
N THR A 103 13.22 -11.31 -18.30
CA THR A 103 13.09 -10.09 -19.09
C THR A 103 11.66 -9.55 -19.04
N ASN A 104 11.54 -8.22 -19.07
CA ASN A 104 10.28 -7.48 -18.97
C ASN A 104 9.50 -7.71 -17.66
N THR A 105 10.16 -8.21 -16.61
CA THR A 105 9.59 -8.19 -15.26
C THR A 105 9.55 -6.76 -14.75
N VAL A 106 8.40 -6.33 -14.23
CA VAL A 106 8.22 -5.02 -13.60
C VAL A 106 8.10 -5.16 -12.09
N VAL A 107 8.61 -4.18 -11.35
CA VAL A 107 8.37 -4.04 -9.91
C VAL A 107 7.11 -3.20 -9.74
N GLU A 108 6.02 -3.80 -9.27
CA GLU A 108 4.70 -3.13 -9.11
C GLU A 108 4.41 -2.71 -7.66
N GLY A 109 5.08 -3.33 -6.70
CA GLY A 109 4.93 -3.03 -5.28
C GLY A 109 6.24 -3.20 -4.52
N LEU A 110 6.41 -2.40 -3.48
CA LEU A 110 7.61 -2.36 -2.65
C LEU A 110 7.20 -1.96 -1.23
N VAL A 111 7.73 -2.63 -0.23
CA VAL A 111 7.50 -2.30 1.19
C VAL A 111 8.77 -2.53 1.98
N CYS A 112 9.02 -1.66 2.97
CA CYS A 112 10.08 -1.79 3.95
C CYS A 112 9.44 -2.21 5.28
N THR A 113 9.76 -3.41 5.76
CA THR A 113 9.15 -3.99 6.95
C THR A 113 9.93 -5.23 7.38
N ASP A 114 9.96 -5.53 8.67
CA ASP A 114 10.53 -6.80 9.15
C ASP A 114 9.67 -7.96 8.63
N CYS A 115 10.19 -8.71 7.67
CA CYS A 115 9.47 -9.77 6.97
C CYS A 115 9.85 -11.16 7.48
N ASP A 116 10.84 -11.27 8.36
CA ASP A 116 11.25 -12.55 8.93
C ASP A 116 11.47 -12.56 10.45
N ASP A 117 11.00 -11.51 11.13
CA ASP A 117 10.97 -11.35 12.60
C ASP A 117 12.39 -11.40 13.20
N ASP A 118 13.36 -10.79 12.48
CA ASP A 118 14.74 -10.65 12.97
C ASP A 118 15.01 -9.31 13.67
N GLY A 119 13.98 -8.47 13.78
CA GLY A 119 14.00 -7.15 14.38
C GLY A 119 14.57 -6.07 13.46
N ARG A 120 14.81 -6.38 12.17
CA ARG A 120 15.34 -5.44 11.18
C ARG A 120 14.38 -5.32 10.01
N ALA A 121 14.31 -4.13 9.41
CA ALA A 121 13.46 -3.94 8.25
C ALA A 121 14.05 -4.68 7.04
N ASP A 122 13.23 -5.49 6.38
CA ASP A 122 13.52 -6.08 5.08
C ASP A 122 12.81 -5.30 3.99
N LEU A 123 13.24 -5.50 2.75
CA LEU A 123 12.59 -4.99 1.55
C LEU A 123 11.85 -6.12 0.83
N ALA A 124 10.53 -6.06 0.78
CA ALA A 124 9.75 -6.97 -0.06
C ALA A 124 9.37 -6.31 -1.39
N LEU A 125 9.61 -7.01 -2.49
CA LEU A 125 9.35 -6.57 -3.87
C LEU A 125 8.29 -7.46 -4.49
N LEU A 126 7.20 -6.87 -4.96
CA LEU A 126 6.24 -7.53 -5.82
C LEU A 126 6.68 -7.41 -7.28
N LEU A 127 6.94 -8.56 -7.90
CA LEU A 127 7.46 -8.70 -9.24
C LEU A 127 6.39 -9.32 -10.15
N VAL A 128 6.17 -8.71 -11.30
CA VAL A 128 5.15 -9.14 -12.26
C VAL A 128 5.80 -9.37 -13.62
N PRO A 129 5.94 -10.63 -14.07
CA PRO A 129 6.46 -10.94 -15.40
C PRO A 129 5.36 -10.81 -16.46
N PRO A 130 5.71 -10.77 -17.76
CA PRO A 130 4.73 -10.83 -18.85
C PRO A 130 3.91 -12.12 -18.88
N THR A 131 4.42 -13.20 -18.28
CA THR A 131 3.75 -14.51 -18.20
C THR A 131 2.55 -14.50 -17.26
N GLY A 132 2.40 -13.48 -16.42
CA GLY A 132 1.25 -13.26 -15.54
C GLY A 132 1.36 -13.87 -14.13
N GLU A 133 2.32 -14.77 -13.89
CA GLU A 133 2.57 -15.32 -12.56
C GLU A 133 3.45 -14.36 -11.75
N ALA A 134 2.83 -13.46 -10.98
CA ALA A 134 3.53 -12.57 -10.08
C ALA A 134 4.13 -13.32 -8.88
N TRP A 135 5.15 -12.76 -8.25
CA TRP A 135 5.72 -13.28 -7.00
C TRP A 135 6.24 -12.14 -6.12
N ILE A 136 6.52 -12.45 -4.86
CA ILE A 136 7.23 -11.54 -3.94
C ILE A 136 8.63 -12.07 -3.68
N ASP A 137 9.64 -11.21 -3.78
CA ASP A 137 11.01 -11.47 -3.33
C ASP A 137 11.35 -10.55 -2.14
N PHE A 138 12.03 -11.08 -1.12
CA PHE A 138 12.44 -10.34 0.08
C PHE A 138 13.92 -10.06 0.04
N TYR A 139 14.37 -8.91 0.55
CA TYR A 139 15.73 -8.38 0.63
C TYR A 139 16.08 -7.92 2.05
N LYS A 140 16.93 -8.68 2.76
CA LYS A 140 17.45 -8.32 4.09
C LYS A 140 18.29 -7.05 4.09
N GLN A 141 18.29 -6.33 5.21
CA GLN A 141 19.18 -5.18 5.47
C GLN A 141 20.67 -5.52 5.20
N GLY A 142 21.36 -4.66 4.43
CA GLY A 142 22.78 -4.78 4.06
C GLY A 142 23.05 -5.05 2.56
N LYS A 143 24.35 -5.11 2.16
CA LYS A 143 24.80 -5.34 0.75
C LYS A 143 24.60 -6.79 0.25
N GLY A 144 23.59 -7.51 0.77
CA GLY A 144 23.43 -8.94 0.57
C GLY A 144 22.37 -9.31 -0.48
N LYS A 145 22.59 -10.45 -1.18
CA LYS A 145 21.51 -11.16 -1.87
C LYS A 145 20.70 -11.92 -0.82
N PRO A 146 19.42 -11.63 -0.63
CA PRO A 146 18.58 -12.27 0.37
C PRO A 146 18.15 -13.69 -0.01
N ALA A 147 17.59 -14.40 0.97
CA ALA A 147 16.91 -15.66 0.72
C ALA A 147 15.69 -15.41 -0.19
N ARG A 148 15.77 -15.86 -1.44
CA ARG A 148 14.64 -15.85 -2.37
C ARG A 148 13.55 -16.80 -1.87
N ILE A 149 12.55 -16.27 -1.17
CA ILE A 149 11.34 -17.02 -0.87
C ILE A 149 10.39 -16.81 -2.06
N HIS A 150 10.26 -17.83 -2.91
CA HIS A 150 9.28 -17.79 -3.99
C HIS A 150 7.88 -17.93 -3.39
N LEU A 151 7.22 -16.79 -3.17
CA LEU A 151 5.80 -16.73 -2.82
C LEU A 151 5.01 -16.48 -4.11
N PRO A 152 4.50 -17.54 -4.79
CA PRO A 152 3.72 -17.36 -5.99
C PRO A 152 2.45 -16.60 -5.65
N VAL A 153 2.25 -15.45 -6.30
CA VAL A 153 1.01 -14.69 -6.27
C VAL A 153 0.19 -15.20 -7.46
N SER A 154 -0.51 -16.31 -7.28
CA SER A 154 -1.39 -16.85 -8.31
C SER A 154 -2.67 -16.02 -8.37
N LEU A 155 -2.69 -15.07 -9.29
CA LEU A 155 -3.88 -14.31 -9.62
C LEU A 155 -4.56 -15.05 -10.78
N GLN A 156 -5.68 -15.73 -10.53
CA GLN A 156 -6.50 -16.30 -11.60
C GLN A 156 -7.09 -15.18 -12.48
N CYS A 157 -6.31 -14.68 -13.43
CA CYS A 157 -6.63 -13.46 -14.18
C CYS A 157 -6.54 -13.72 -15.68
N SER A 158 -7.66 -14.16 -16.24
CA SER A 158 -7.88 -14.09 -17.68
C SER A 158 -8.33 -12.66 -18.04
N ALA A 159 -7.45 -11.96 -18.78
CA ALA A 159 -7.73 -10.79 -19.62
C ALA A 159 -7.96 -9.40 -18.97
N VAL A 160 -6.90 -8.73 -18.47
CA VAL A 160 -6.67 -7.27 -18.62
C VAL A 160 -5.15 -7.00 -18.61
N PRO A 161 -4.59 -6.15 -19.49
CA PRO A 161 -3.14 -5.93 -19.59
C PRO A 161 -2.48 -5.22 -18.39
N THR A 162 -3.25 -4.65 -17.45
CA THR A 162 -2.74 -4.07 -16.21
C THR A 162 -3.81 -4.17 -15.12
N LEU A 163 -3.74 -5.22 -14.30
CA LEU A 163 -4.39 -5.16 -13.00
C LEU A 163 -3.60 -4.14 -12.19
N PRO A 164 -4.22 -3.17 -11.52
CA PRO A 164 -3.47 -2.44 -10.52
C PRO A 164 -3.17 -3.46 -9.41
N ILE A 165 -1.90 -3.55 -9.05
CA ILE A 165 -1.44 -4.39 -7.96
C ILE A 165 -0.67 -3.49 -7.00
N HIS A 166 -0.94 -3.62 -5.71
CA HIS A 166 -0.22 -2.91 -4.66
C HIS A 166 0.21 -3.90 -3.59
N LEU A 167 1.37 -3.66 -2.99
CA LEU A 167 1.87 -4.41 -1.85
C LEU A 167 1.89 -3.47 -0.65
N THR A 168 1.31 -3.90 0.47
CA THR A 168 1.42 -3.20 1.75
C THR A 168 1.90 -4.16 2.82
N ALA A 169 2.49 -3.60 3.87
CA ALA A 169 2.91 -4.33 5.05
C ALA A 169 2.33 -3.65 6.29
N THR A 170 1.71 -4.43 7.15
CA THR A 170 1.15 -3.93 8.41
C THR A 170 0.93 -5.11 9.34
N ASP A 171 1.14 -4.92 10.63
CA ASP A 171 0.72 -5.89 11.64
C ASP A 171 -0.82 -5.96 11.62
N PHE A 172 -1.36 -6.94 10.92
CA PHE A 172 -2.76 -7.03 10.58
C PHE A 172 -3.51 -7.92 11.57
N ASP A 173 -2.83 -8.89 12.18
CA ASP A 173 -3.40 -9.76 13.21
C ASP A 173 -2.99 -9.39 14.66
N GLY A 174 -2.09 -8.42 14.83
CA GLY A 174 -1.64 -7.86 16.11
C GLY A 174 -0.59 -8.68 16.82
N ASP A 175 0.07 -9.58 16.13
CA ASP A 175 1.13 -10.40 16.70
C ASP A 175 2.51 -9.72 16.66
N GLN A 176 2.55 -8.43 16.30
CA GLN A 176 3.73 -7.58 16.14
C GLN A 176 4.62 -7.97 14.96
N ASN A 177 4.20 -8.94 14.13
CA ASN A 177 4.84 -9.24 12.85
C ASN A 177 3.99 -8.67 11.72
N PRO A 178 4.57 -7.85 10.83
CA PRO A 178 3.82 -7.30 9.71
C PRO A 178 3.39 -8.37 8.70
N GLU A 179 2.09 -8.48 8.43
CA GLU A 179 1.53 -9.20 7.29
C GLU A 179 1.81 -8.46 5.98
N LEU A 180 2.13 -9.20 4.92
CA LEU A 180 2.09 -8.67 3.57
C LEU A 180 0.69 -8.84 2.97
N ILE A 181 0.13 -7.76 2.45
CA ILE A 181 -1.15 -7.78 1.75
C ILE A 181 -0.92 -7.31 0.31
N VAL A 182 -1.20 -8.22 -0.64
CA VAL A 182 -1.25 -7.87 -2.06
C VAL A 182 -2.68 -7.51 -2.41
N HIS A 183 -2.90 -6.23 -2.74
CA HIS A 183 -4.17 -5.74 -3.23
C HIS A 183 -4.22 -5.84 -4.74
N THR A 184 -5.30 -6.40 -5.27
CA THR A 184 -5.54 -6.44 -6.71
C THR A 184 -6.98 -6.06 -7.00
N SER A 185 -7.22 -5.45 -8.15
CA SER A 185 -8.57 -5.25 -8.68
C SER A 185 -8.76 -6.10 -9.92
N ARG A 186 -9.60 -7.13 -9.82
CA ARG A 186 -9.95 -7.98 -10.98
C ARG A 186 -10.75 -7.20 -12.02
N ASP A 187 -11.66 -6.35 -11.55
CA ASP A 187 -12.45 -5.46 -12.39
C ASP A 187 -12.90 -4.25 -11.54
N TRP A 188 -12.22 -3.11 -11.72
CA TRP A 188 -12.56 -1.87 -11.05
C TRP A 188 -13.94 -1.34 -11.44
N ARG A 189 -14.49 -1.73 -12.60
CA ARG A 189 -15.86 -1.33 -13.00
C ARG A 189 -16.91 -2.02 -12.16
N LYS A 190 -16.59 -3.21 -11.65
CA LYS A 190 -17.48 -4.05 -10.84
C LYS A 190 -17.12 -4.05 -9.35
N SER A 191 -16.20 -3.19 -8.92
CA SER A 191 -15.72 -3.14 -7.52
C SER A 191 -15.12 -4.48 -7.04
N THR A 192 -14.57 -5.29 -7.95
CA THR A 192 -14.06 -6.61 -7.58
C THR A 192 -12.63 -6.48 -7.08
N MET A 193 -12.47 -6.43 -5.77
CA MET A 193 -11.17 -6.47 -5.09
C MET A 193 -10.83 -7.90 -4.68
N VAL A 194 -9.56 -8.25 -4.84
CA VAL A 194 -8.98 -9.51 -4.39
C VAL A 194 -7.74 -9.17 -3.58
N ASN A 195 -7.73 -9.62 -2.33
CA ASN A 195 -6.60 -9.43 -1.44
C ASN A 195 -5.96 -10.77 -1.17
N LEU A 196 -4.66 -10.86 -1.36
CA LEU A 196 -3.85 -11.98 -0.91
C LEU A 196 -3.18 -11.55 0.39
N VAL A 197 -3.53 -12.22 1.49
CA VAL A 197 -2.86 -11.99 2.77
C VAL A 197 -1.82 -13.09 2.99
N LEU A 198 -0.61 -12.66 3.29
CA LEU A 198 0.55 -13.46 3.57
C LEU A 198 0.94 -13.19 5.02
N LYS A 199 0.70 -14.17 5.88
CA LYS A 199 1.09 -14.08 7.29
C LYS A 199 2.60 -14.15 7.46
N ASN A 200 3.18 -13.18 8.16
CA ASN A 200 4.55 -13.33 8.59
C ASN A 200 4.54 -14.16 9.87
N ARG A 201 4.82 -15.45 9.76
CA ARG A 201 5.10 -16.28 10.93
C ARG A 201 6.41 -16.98 10.74
N THR A 202 7.40 -16.48 11.48
CA THR A 202 8.61 -17.16 11.97
C THR A 202 8.82 -18.57 11.40
N ALA A 203 9.79 -18.68 10.50
CA ALA A 203 10.50 -19.91 10.12
C ALA A 203 9.76 -21.05 9.36
N ARG A 204 8.45 -21.01 9.06
CA ARG A 204 7.81 -22.07 8.23
C ARG A 204 6.71 -21.55 7.30
N ARG A 205 6.83 -21.96 6.03
CA ARG A 205 5.93 -21.70 4.89
C ARG A 205 4.54 -21.19 5.26
N VAL A 206 4.34 -19.93 4.90
CA VAL A 206 3.12 -19.14 5.00
C VAL A 206 1.99 -19.76 4.17
N GLY A 207 0.81 -19.88 4.77
CA GLY A 207 -0.41 -20.14 4.02
C GLY A 207 -0.90 -18.85 3.34
N THR A 208 -1.32 -18.94 2.08
CA THR A 208 -1.97 -17.83 1.37
C THR A 208 -3.49 -17.92 1.53
N GLN A 209 -4.16 -16.79 1.74
CA GLN A 209 -5.63 -16.73 1.57
C GLN A 209 -6.00 -15.66 0.56
N GLN A 210 -6.77 -16.07 -0.44
CA GLN A 210 -7.43 -15.15 -1.36
C GLN A 210 -8.77 -14.70 -0.75
N LEU A 211 -8.92 -13.40 -0.55
CA LEU A 211 -10.16 -12.77 -0.09
C LEU A 211 -10.84 -12.04 -1.23
N LEU A 212 -12.01 -12.52 -1.62
CA LEU A 212 -12.91 -11.86 -2.57
C LEU A 212 -13.82 -10.88 -1.82
N THR A 213 -14.63 -10.10 -2.54
CA THR A 213 -15.70 -9.30 -1.93
C THR A 213 -16.73 -10.19 -1.23
N GLY A 214 -16.98 -9.95 0.05
CA GLY A 214 -17.98 -10.65 0.85
C GLY A 214 -17.58 -12.08 1.23
N THR A 215 -16.29 -12.36 1.36
CA THR A 215 -15.81 -13.66 1.85
C THR A 215 -16.30 -13.86 3.30
N PRO A 216 -17.09 -14.91 3.59
CA PRO A 216 -17.59 -15.15 4.93
C PRO A 216 -16.47 -15.57 5.88
N GLY A 217 -16.61 -15.23 7.16
CA GLY A 217 -15.74 -15.72 8.23
C GLY A 217 -16.05 -17.16 8.64
N THR A 218 -15.35 -17.64 9.66
CA THR A 218 -15.42 -19.02 10.17
C THR A 218 -16.84 -19.46 10.56
N GLN A 219 -17.68 -18.51 10.97
CA GLN A 219 -19.08 -18.73 11.36
C GLN A 219 -20.06 -18.57 10.18
N GLY A 220 -19.58 -18.41 8.95
CA GLY A 220 -20.43 -18.17 7.77
C GLY A 220 -20.99 -16.75 7.67
N ILE A 221 -20.65 -15.86 8.62
CA ILE A 221 -21.09 -14.46 8.64
C ILE A 221 -20.19 -13.63 7.73
N VAL A 222 -20.80 -12.80 6.89
CA VAL A 222 -20.11 -11.78 6.09
C VAL A 222 -20.22 -10.45 6.83
N PRO A 223 -19.10 -9.84 7.25
CA PRO A 223 -19.11 -8.51 7.86
C PRO A 223 -19.78 -7.47 6.95
N LYS A 224 -20.42 -6.47 7.56
CA LYS A 224 -21.12 -5.40 6.84
C LYS A 224 -20.34 -4.11 6.85
N ILE A 225 -20.22 -3.48 5.68
CA ILE A 225 -19.68 -2.13 5.54
C ILE A 225 -20.82 -1.13 5.32
N SER A 226 -20.72 0.04 5.95
CA SER A 226 -21.66 1.15 5.75
C SER A 226 -20.98 2.50 5.98
N CYS A 227 -21.63 3.59 5.56
CA CYS A 227 -21.20 4.95 5.86
C CYS A 227 -22.05 5.56 6.97
N VAL A 228 -21.43 6.33 7.86
CA VAL A 228 -22.09 7.18 8.87
C VAL A 228 -21.50 8.59 8.82
N GLY A 229 -22.05 9.52 9.62
CA GLY A 229 -21.54 10.89 9.69
C GLY A 229 -21.93 11.77 8.50
N GLY A 230 -23.05 11.47 7.84
CA GLY A 230 -23.63 12.27 6.77
C GLY A 230 -23.33 11.75 5.36
N ARG A 231 -23.71 12.54 4.36
CA ARG A 231 -23.51 12.20 2.94
C ARG A 231 -22.02 12.24 2.58
N PRO A 232 -21.52 11.35 1.69
CA PRO A 232 -20.18 11.46 1.13
C PRO A 232 -20.11 12.66 0.18
N ALA A 233 -20.04 13.87 0.73
CA ALA A 233 -20.00 15.12 -0.01
C ALA A 233 -18.69 15.84 0.25
N VAL A 234 -18.19 16.56 -0.77
CA VAL A 234 -17.02 17.42 -0.66
C VAL A 234 -17.13 18.30 0.59
N GLY A 235 -16.09 18.38 1.40
CA GLY A 235 -16.09 19.19 2.62
C GLY A 235 -16.95 18.65 3.77
N ASN A 236 -17.28 17.35 3.79
CA ASN A 236 -17.86 16.68 4.96
C ASN A 236 -16.74 16.22 5.91
N PRO A 237 -16.55 16.87 7.08
CA PRO A 237 -15.48 16.51 8.02
C PRO A 237 -15.79 15.24 8.84
N ASN A 238 -17.04 14.76 8.80
CA ASN A 238 -17.50 13.67 9.65
C ASN A 238 -17.72 12.35 8.88
N PHE A 239 -17.42 12.31 7.58
CA PHE A 239 -17.63 11.11 6.78
C PHE A 239 -16.84 9.93 7.34
N THR A 240 -17.55 8.88 7.75
CA THR A 240 -16.95 7.74 8.46
C THR A 240 -17.44 6.44 7.84
N LEU A 241 -16.53 5.49 7.63
CA LEU A 241 -16.87 4.12 7.26
C LEU A 241 -16.92 3.23 8.49
N VAL A 242 -17.93 2.37 8.56
CA VAL A 242 -18.13 1.43 9.66
C VAL A 242 -18.09 0.01 9.14
N VAL A 243 -17.42 -0.88 9.87
CA VAL A 243 -17.59 -2.32 9.75
C VAL A 243 -18.37 -2.85 10.97
N ALA A 244 -19.34 -3.71 10.71
CA ALA A 244 -20.17 -4.36 11.72
C ALA A 244 -20.26 -5.86 11.46
N ASP A 245 -20.86 -6.58 12.41
CA ASP A 245 -20.99 -8.04 12.40
C ASP A 245 -19.60 -8.75 12.37
N THR A 246 -18.60 -8.16 13.03
CA THR A 246 -17.28 -8.80 13.20
C THR A 246 -17.24 -9.64 14.47
N PRO A 247 -16.35 -10.64 14.55
CA PRO A 247 -16.03 -11.28 15.82
C PRO A 247 -15.60 -10.26 16.88
N ALA A 248 -15.84 -10.57 18.15
CA ALA A 248 -15.31 -9.76 19.25
C ALA A 248 -13.78 -9.82 19.22
N ARG A 249 -13.13 -8.66 19.44
CA ARG A 249 -11.66 -8.52 19.39
C ARG A 249 -11.04 -8.81 18.01
N ALA A 250 -11.85 -8.82 16.95
CA ALA A 250 -11.33 -8.92 15.58
C ALA A 250 -10.46 -7.72 15.24
N GLN A 251 -9.37 -7.98 14.53
CA GLN A 251 -8.57 -6.93 13.89
C GLN A 251 -9.14 -6.66 12.50
N THR A 252 -9.01 -5.42 12.03
CA THR A 252 -9.56 -5.04 10.73
C THR A 252 -8.59 -4.15 9.95
N ALA A 253 -8.68 -4.19 8.63
CA ALA A 253 -7.95 -3.28 7.76
C ALA A 253 -8.89 -2.80 6.67
N LEU A 254 -8.88 -1.49 6.42
CA LEU A 254 -9.67 -0.88 5.37
C LEU A 254 -8.81 -0.76 4.12
N VAL A 255 -9.24 -1.43 3.07
CA VAL A 255 -8.66 -1.30 1.74
C VAL A 255 -9.51 -0.32 0.93
N MET A 256 -8.85 0.67 0.34
CA MET A 256 -9.45 1.61 -0.60
C MET A 256 -8.82 1.43 -1.97
N SER A 257 -9.66 1.45 -3.01
CA SER A 257 -9.23 1.60 -4.39
C SER A 257 -10.04 2.67 -5.10
N THR A 258 -9.57 3.17 -6.24
CA THR A 258 -10.29 4.12 -7.08
C THR A 258 -10.30 3.62 -8.53
N ARG A 259 -11.15 4.21 -9.36
CA ARG A 259 -10.94 4.10 -10.81
C ARG A 259 -9.72 4.91 -11.19
N LEU A 260 -8.96 4.45 -12.20
CA LEU A 260 -7.95 5.29 -12.83
C LEU A 260 -8.69 6.45 -13.51
N GLU A 261 -8.68 7.61 -12.86
CA GLU A 261 -9.32 8.83 -13.35
C GLU A 261 -8.26 9.89 -13.53
N HIS A 262 -8.22 10.49 -14.72
CA HIS A 262 -7.41 11.67 -15.01
C HIS A 262 -8.15 12.91 -14.53
N ARG A 263 -7.49 13.69 -13.66
CA ARG A 263 -8.08 14.88 -13.05
C ARG A 263 -7.06 15.99 -13.01
N ARG A 264 -7.55 17.23 -13.10
CA ARG A 264 -6.73 18.41 -12.88
C ARG A 264 -7.04 18.96 -11.50
N PHE A 265 -6.02 19.10 -10.67
CA PHE A 265 -6.12 19.61 -9.31
C PHE A 265 -5.11 20.74 -9.13
N CYS A 266 -5.57 21.95 -8.78
CA CYS A 266 -4.70 23.12 -8.62
C CYS A 266 -3.71 23.35 -9.79
N GLY A 267 -4.16 23.10 -11.02
CA GLY A 267 -3.35 23.28 -12.22
C GLY A 267 -2.47 22.09 -12.62
N VAL A 268 -2.31 21.09 -11.75
CA VAL A 268 -1.54 19.85 -11.95
C VAL A 268 -2.44 18.72 -12.41
N GLU A 269 -1.99 17.92 -13.38
CA GLU A 269 -2.68 16.68 -13.74
C GLU A 269 -2.32 15.58 -12.74
N ILE A 270 -3.32 15.01 -12.09
CA ILE A 270 -3.19 13.92 -11.13
C ILE A 270 -3.76 12.65 -11.78
N TYR A 271 -2.93 11.60 -11.77
CA TYR A 271 -3.34 10.23 -11.99
C TYR A 271 -3.35 9.54 -10.64
N VAL A 272 -4.54 9.27 -10.09
CA VAL A 272 -4.61 8.53 -8.82
C VAL A 272 -4.42 7.05 -9.13
N PHE A 273 -3.22 6.53 -8.85
CA PHE A 273 -2.98 5.10 -8.91
C PHE A 273 -3.78 4.40 -7.80
N PRO A 274 -4.47 3.28 -8.10
CA PRO A 274 -5.72 3.00 -7.41
C PRO A 274 -5.59 2.11 -6.19
N PHE A 275 -4.68 2.36 -5.22
CA PHE A 275 -4.75 1.67 -3.92
C PHE A 275 -4.15 2.48 -2.78
N TYR A 276 -4.88 2.56 -1.67
CA TYR A 276 -4.35 2.91 -0.36
C TYR A 276 -4.94 1.94 0.66
N SER A 277 -4.10 1.35 1.49
CA SER A 277 -4.51 0.49 2.61
C SER A 277 -4.29 1.25 3.91
N PHE A 278 -5.29 1.28 4.79
CA PHE A 278 -5.13 1.75 6.16
C PHE A 278 -5.43 0.57 7.10
N GLY A 279 -4.44 0.17 7.90
CA GLY A 279 -4.66 -0.77 9.01
C GLY A 279 -5.44 -0.07 10.12
N MET A 280 -6.48 -0.71 10.65
CA MET A 280 -7.27 -0.18 11.77
C MET A 280 -7.60 -1.27 12.78
N THR A 281 -6.80 -1.35 13.84
CA THR A 281 -7.05 -2.28 14.94
C THR A 281 -8.33 -1.90 15.68
N THR A 282 -9.18 -2.90 15.94
CA THR A 282 -10.46 -2.70 16.62
C THR A 282 -10.44 -3.34 18.00
N ILE A 283 -10.98 -2.64 18.99
CA ILE A 283 -11.33 -3.18 20.31
C ILE A 283 -12.85 -3.09 20.42
N GLY A 284 -13.55 -4.21 20.17
CA GLY A 284 -15.01 -4.19 20.01
C GLY A 284 -15.78 -3.95 21.31
N THR A 285 -16.95 -3.31 21.22
CA THR A 285 -18.04 -3.46 22.22
C THR A 285 -19.43 -3.32 21.58
N GLY A 286 -20.16 -4.43 21.47
CA GLY A 286 -21.58 -4.47 21.07
C GLY A 286 -22.23 -5.84 21.33
N MET A 287 -23.53 -5.87 21.69
CA MET A 287 -24.26 -7.09 22.12
C MET A 287 -24.42 -8.18 21.03
N ARG A 288 -24.02 -7.91 19.78
CA ARG A 288 -24.13 -8.84 18.63
C ARG A 288 -22.85 -8.96 17.79
N GLY A 289 -21.69 -8.56 18.34
CA GLY A 289 -20.40 -8.60 17.63
C GLY A 289 -19.58 -7.31 17.79
N GLY A 290 -18.33 -7.34 17.33
CA GLY A 290 -17.45 -6.18 17.24
C GLY A 290 -17.81 -5.24 16.08
N SER A 291 -17.24 -4.03 16.11
CA SER A 291 -17.37 -3.03 15.05
C SER A 291 -16.17 -2.09 15.05
N ALA A 292 -15.74 -1.64 13.88
CA ALA A 292 -14.67 -0.64 13.70
C ALA A 292 -15.18 0.55 12.89
N LEU A 293 -14.49 1.68 13.02
CA LEU A 293 -14.84 2.90 12.29
C LEU A 293 -13.59 3.63 11.80
N ALA A 294 -13.58 3.99 10.51
CA ALA A 294 -12.54 4.79 9.88
C ALA A 294 -13.10 6.19 9.59
N ASN A 295 -12.59 7.21 10.28
CA ASN A 295 -12.95 8.60 9.99
C ASN A 295 -12.15 9.08 8.77
N LEU A 296 -12.85 9.47 7.71
CA LEU A 296 -12.30 9.87 6.42
C LEU A 296 -12.87 11.24 6.05
N ALA A 297 -12.39 12.29 6.73
CA ALA A 297 -12.81 13.65 6.44
C ALA A 297 -12.62 13.97 4.94
N ILE A 298 -13.70 14.36 4.27
CA ILE A 298 -13.67 14.71 2.85
C ILE A 298 -13.32 16.20 2.77
N PRO A 299 -12.17 16.57 2.20
CA PRO A 299 -11.74 17.97 2.17
C PRO A 299 -12.63 18.79 1.21
N PRO A 300 -12.72 20.12 1.40
CA PRO A 300 -13.64 20.98 0.66
C PRO A 300 -13.15 21.35 -0.75
N TYR A 301 -12.42 20.47 -1.43
CA TYR A 301 -11.94 20.68 -2.79
C TYR A 301 -12.98 20.23 -3.81
N ARG A 302 -13.49 21.17 -4.63
CA ARG A 302 -14.56 20.89 -5.61
C ARG A 302 -14.14 19.90 -6.67
N GLU A 303 -12.85 19.81 -6.94
CA GLU A 303 -12.19 18.88 -7.85
C GLU A 303 -12.38 17.41 -7.42
N LEU A 304 -12.73 17.17 -6.16
CA LEU A 304 -13.08 15.83 -5.64
C LEU A 304 -14.54 15.45 -5.91
N ALA A 305 -15.37 16.36 -6.43
CA ALA A 305 -16.73 15.99 -6.82
C ALA A 305 -16.70 14.88 -7.88
N ASP A 306 -17.65 13.96 -7.77
CA ASP A 306 -17.84 12.78 -8.63
C ASP A 306 -16.76 11.70 -8.60
N TYR A 307 -15.71 11.88 -7.79
CA TYR A 307 -14.73 10.82 -7.57
C TYR A 307 -15.39 9.57 -6.99
N ARG A 308 -14.96 8.40 -7.48
CA ARG A 308 -15.46 7.11 -7.03
C ARG A 308 -14.37 6.33 -6.32
N PHE A 309 -14.63 6.02 -5.06
CA PHE A 309 -13.80 5.15 -4.24
C PHE A 309 -14.52 3.83 -3.98
N TYR A 310 -13.75 2.77 -3.88
CA TYR A 310 -14.20 1.44 -3.53
C TYR A 310 -13.54 1.01 -2.23
N PHE A 311 -14.36 0.63 -1.26
CA PHE A 311 -13.90 0.26 0.08
C PHE A 311 -14.23 -1.18 0.39
N GLN A 312 -13.31 -1.88 1.05
CA GLN A 312 -13.52 -3.21 1.59
C GLN A 312 -12.76 -3.35 2.90
N TRP A 313 -13.45 -3.86 3.91
CA TRP A 313 -12.79 -4.28 5.14
C TRP A 313 -12.31 -5.71 5.02
N LEU A 314 -11.08 -5.94 5.45
CA LEU A 314 -10.54 -7.25 5.79
C LEU A 314 -10.67 -7.42 7.30
N VAL A 315 -11.06 -8.60 7.76
CA VAL A 315 -11.35 -8.87 9.17
C VAL A 315 -10.67 -10.17 9.58
N VAL A 316 -9.84 -10.12 10.61
CA VAL A 316 -9.18 -11.28 11.23
C VAL A 316 -10.05 -11.78 12.39
N ASP A 317 -10.50 -13.04 12.31
CA ASP A 317 -11.19 -13.71 13.40
C ASP A 317 -10.18 -14.33 14.39
N PRO A 318 -10.03 -13.78 15.61
CA PRO A 318 -9.10 -14.31 16.62
C PRO A 318 -9.52 -15.68 17.15
N GLY A 319 -10.78 -16.10 16.95
CA GLY A 319 -11.30 -17.39 17.38
C GLY A 319 -11.20 -18.50 16.32
N ALA A 320 -10.65 -18.20 15.14
CA ALA A 320 -10.53 -19.16 14.07
C ALA A 320 -9.58 -20.32 14.42
N GLN A 321 -10.01 -21.56 14.17
CA GLN A 321 -9.18 -22.75 14.39
C GLN A 321 -8.08 -22.94 13.34
N ASN A 322 -8.13 -22.21 12.23
CA ASN A 322 -7.07 -22.18 11.22
C ASN A 322 -6.32 -20.85 11.29
N PRO A 323 -5.03 -20.81 10.91
CA PRO A 323 -4.20 -19.63 11.14
C PRO A 323 -4.62 -18.41 10.32
N LEU A 324 -5.53 -18.53 9.35
CA LEU A 324 -5.92 -17.37 8.55
C LEU A 324 -7.15 -16.68 9.12
N GLY A 325 -8.25 -17.38 9.43
CA GLY A 325 -9.43 -16.75 10.07
C GLY A 325 -9.97 -15.51 9.36
N LEU A 326 -9.68 -15.31 8.08
CA LEU A 326 -9.95 -14.04 7.40
C LEU A 326 -11.34 -14.03 6.78
N SER A 327 -12.01 -12.90 6.91
CA SER A 327 -13.23 -12.57 6.19
C SER A 327 -13.14 -11.18 5.57
N SER A 328 -14.11 -10.84 4.73
CA SER A 328 -14.16 -9.53 4.13
C SER A 328 -15.58 -9.03 3.96
N THR A 329 -15.75 -7.71 3.96
CA THR A 329 -17.03 -7.13 3.59
C THR A 329 -17.26 -7.27 2.10
N LYS A 330 -18.52 -7.07 1.68
CA LYS A 330 -18.77 -6.67 0.30
C LYS A 330 -18.02 -5.36 -0.01
N ALA A 331 -17.63 -5.16 -1.26
CA ALA A 331 -17.10 -3.88 -1.71
C ALA A 331 -18.21 -2.80 -1.67
N LEU A 332 -17.87 -1.62 -1.17
CA LEU A 332 -18.75 -0.44 -1.14
C LEU A 332 -18.22 0.62 -2.10
N GLU A 333 -19.01 0.97 -3.11
CA GLU A 333 -18.74 2.14 -3.94
C GLU A 333 -19.24 3.41 -3.24
N VAL A 334 -18.35 4.39 -3.11
CA VAL A 334 -18.65 5.73 -2.61
C VAL A 334 -18.35 6.73 -3.71
N ARG A 335 -19.39 7.40 -4.22
CA ARG A 335 -19.25 8.57 -5.10
C ARG A 335 -19.32 9.83 -4.25
N LEU A 336 -18.28 10.66 -4.33
CA LEU A 336 -18.26 11.96 -3.69
C LEU A 336 -19.23 12.90 -4.40
N MET A 337 -20.22 13.41 -3.67
CA MET A 337 -21.17 14.39 -4.20
C MET A 337 -20.61 15.81 -4.09
N SER A 338 -21.02 16.67 -5.01
CA SER A 338 -20.89 18.11 -4.79
C SER A 338 -21.67 18.52 -3.54
N LYS A 339 -21.23 19.60 -2.86
CA LYS A 339 -22.09 20.28 -1.88
C LYS A 339 -23.33 20.84 -2.55
#